data_AF-A0A2S2C870-F1
#
_entry.id   AF-A0A2S2C870-F1
#
_cell.length_a   1.000
_cell.length_b   1.000
_cell.length_c   1.000
_cell.angle_alpha   90.00
_cell.angle_beta   90.00
_cell.angle_gamma   90.00
#
_symmetry.space_group_name_H-M   'P 1'
#
loop_
_entity.id
_entity.type
_entity.pdbx_description
1 polymer ?
#
loop_
_entity_poly.entity_id
_entity_poly.type
_entity_poly.pdbx_seq_one_letter_code
_entity_poly.pdbx_strand_id
1 'polypeptide(L)'
;MAEKLHTRDPHKSDLGIYLVGGLVGVAVAAVSVIGISVRVGSSWAGIDQQVPGNPIDAGFAVMNGKLIWPVQATVMAAAVAVVVFVVIGVCSWWWADHRSKRRSKTPAGLATLKDLRVAKLDEASARKEGRFLRPSLEGISDKDIETAELALRLGFLHNSKHPVWVSTKDAIYVEGAAQQGKSSRLAVPMVLSAPGGCLITSTKVDVLHQTWLPRFLRGEVVVFDPEDISGWPDRITWSVIAGCEDADVAIRRAAALVAAKPKTAKSSGDGDFFDQKAATLLRCYLHAAALGGMRLSDVVQWCESTDAEDARAILDERHPEWARTLAEILDAKSEKTTSSILMVLTSVMEPLASPSLLAAVDCPAAESFDVRDFVDKGTGTMYVLSEGGNGSVAPFAAALAAEVFFVANKLSQRRAGRKLDPSLRLVLDELNNVAPIPELPAKMSDSGGRGIQLVAFTHNFSQTERRWGREGAKELAGSANIRLILPGLLDTATLKEVSTLLGSIEEFVLSAPTPRGRGMGAARGGSLHRRQVMEESAIRELEEGTALMIRRNNKAVMLDLPGFWEDPQINEVVAASERQAAVVIEQGFVSTSAPIEVTPLS
;
A
#
# COMPACT_ATOMS: atom_id res chain seq x y z
N MET A 1 19.33 -4.01 -43.46
CA MET A 1 19.65 -5.46 -43.32
C MET A 1 19.60 -5.77 -41.84
N ALA A 2 18.45 -6.08 -41.25
CA ALA A 2 17.71 -7.33 -41.37
C ALA A 2 18.48 -8.53 -40.81
N GLU A 3 18.40 -8.74 -39.49
CA GLU A 3 18.36 -10.08 -38.93
C GLU A 3 17.45 -10.09 -37.69
N LYS A 4 16.21 -10.58 -37.92
CA LYS A 4 15.21 -10.83 -36.89
C LYS A 4 15.57 -12.16 -36.21
N LEU A 5 16.04 -12.11 -34.98
CA LEU A 5 16.07 -13.26 -34.09
C LEU A 5 14.64 -13.63 -33.70
N HIS A 6 14.12 -14.66 -34.36
CA HIS A 6 12.87 -15.31 -34.07
C HIS A 6 13.10 -16.24 -32.87
N THR A 7 12.70 -15.82 -31.67
CA THR A 7 12.62 -16.73 -30.52
C THR A 7 11.47 -17.70 -30.77
N ARG A 8 11.83 -18.94 -31.14
CA ARG A 8 10.91 -20.07 -31.21
C ARG A 8 10.38 -20.35 -29.82
N ASP A 9 9.06 -20.17 -29.69
CA ASP A 9 8.26 -20.54 -28.53
C ASP A 9 8.33 -22.07 -28.31
N PRO A 10 8.93 -22.58 -27.22
CA PRO A 10 9.11 -24.02 -26.98
C PRO A 10 7.79 -24.77 -26.74
N HIS A 11 6.67 -24.07 -26.56
CA HIS A 11 5.36 -24.69 -26.39
C HIS A 11 4.69 -25.17 -27.69
N LYS A 12 5.21 -24.83 -28.88
CA LYS A 12 4.62 -25.28 -30.15
C LYS A 12 5.09 -26.68 -30.61
N SER A 13 6.23 -27.18 -30.15
CA SER A 13 6.74 -28.51 -30.52
C SER A 13 6.07 -29.65 -29.76
N ASP A 14 5.61 -29.41 -28.53
CA ASP A 14 5.01 -30.45 -27.70
C ASP A 14 3.55 -30.76 -28.09
N LEU A 15 2.84 -29.78 -28.65
CA LEU A 15 1.44 -29.95 -29.06
C LEU A 15 1.27 -31.05 -30.12
N GLY A 16 2.25 -31.18 -31.02
CA GLY A 16 2.27 -32.24 -32.04
C GLY A 16 2.46 -33.64 -31.46
N ILE A 17 3.32 -33.78 -30.45
CA ILE A 17 3.60 -35.06 -29.79
C ILE A 17 2.39 -35.50 -28.94
N TYR A 18 1.73 -34.57 -28.25
CA TYR A 18 0.50 -34.86 -27.50
C TYR A 18 -0.70 -35.18 -28.42
N LEU A 19 -0.81 -34.53 -29.57
CA LEU A 19 -1.84 -34.83 -30.57
C LEU A 19 -1.66 -36.21 -31.18
N VAL A 20 -0.42 -36.57 -31.56
CA VAL A 20 -0.11 -37.90 -32.11
C VAL A 20 -0.27 -38.98 -31.05
N GLY A 21 0.23 -38.77 -29.83
CA GLY A 21 0.04 -39.70 -28.71
C GLY A 21 -1.44 -39.90 -28.34
N GLY A 22 -2.23 -38.83 -28.37
CA GLY A 22 -3.68 -38.89 -28.16
C GLY A 22 -4.41 -39.70 -29.23
N LEU A 23 -4.06 -39.50 -30.51
CA LEU A 23 -4.61 -40.25 -31.64
C LEU A 23 -4.30 -41.75 -31.56
N VAL A 24 -3.06 -42.11 -31.21
CA VAL A 24 -2.65 -43.51 -31.01
C VAL A 24 -3.40 -44.13 -29.82
N GLY A 25 -3.55 -43.40 -28.72
CA GLY A 25 -4.33 -43.85 -27.56
C GLY A 25 -5.80 -44.12 -27.89
N VAL A 26 -6.44 -43.25 -28.67
CA VAL A 26 -7.83 -43.43 -29.12
C VAL A 26 -7.96 -44.65 -30.04
N ALA A 27 -7.01 -44.84 -30.96
CA ALA A 27 -7.01 -46.00 -31.85
C ALA A 27 -6.85 -47.32 -31.08
N VAL A 28 -5.93 -47.37 -30.11
CA VAL A 28 -5.72 -48.56 -29.25
C VAL A 28 -6.96 -48.85 -28.40
N ALA A 29 -7.61 -47.82 -27.86
CA ALA A 29 -8.86 -47.97 -27.12
C ALA A 29 -9.98 -48.53 -27.99
N ALA A 30 -10.15 -48.01 -29.22
CA ALA A 30 -11.16 -48.50 -30.16
C ALA A 30 -10.94 -49.97 -30.53
N VAL A 31 -9.69 -50.38 -30.81
CA VAL A 31 -9.34 -51.78 -31.11
C VAL A 31 -9.57 -52.68 -29.89
N SER A 32 -9.25 -52.19 -28.69
CA SER A 32 -9.52 -52.94 -27.44
C SER A 32 -11.01 -53.14 -27.20
N VAL A 33 -11.84 -52.13 -27.46
CA VAL A 33 -13.31 -52.23 -27.37
C VAL A 33 -13.83 -53.30 -28.34
N ILE A 34 -13.36 -53.31 -29.59
CA ILE A 34 -13.71 -54.33 -30.59
C ILE A 34 -13.36 -55.74 -30.06
N GLY A 35 -12.17 -55.92 -29.49
CA GLY A 35 -11.75 -57.22 -28.94
C GLY A 35 -12.57 -57.67 -27.72
N ILE A 36 -12.90 -56.76 -26.81
CA ILE A 36 -13.77 -57.04 -25.65
C ILE A 36 -15.18 -57.41 -26.13
N SER A 37 -15.73 -56.65 -27.08
CA SER A 37 -17.06 -56.87 -27.65
C SER A 37 -17.18 -58.23 -28.31
N VAL A 38 -16.17 -58.68 -29.07
CA VAL A 38 -16.17 -60.03 -29.65
C VAL A 38 -16.00 -61.11 -28.59
N ARG A 39 -15.12 -60.92 -27.61
CA ARG A 39 -14.93 -61.93 -26.56
C ARG A 39 -16.21 -62.19 -25.78
N VAL A 40 -16.85 -61.13 -25.30
CA VAL A 40 -18.10 -61.24 -24.53
C VAL A 40 -19.25 -61.65 -25.43
N GLY A 41 -19.34 -61.08 -26.64
CA GLY A 41 -20.37 -61.43 -27.62
C GLY A 41 -20.34 -62.90 -28.06
N SER A 42 -19.15 -63.49 -28.20
CA SER A 42 -18.98 -64.89 -28.61
C SER A 42 -19.32 -65.85 -27.48
N SER A 43 -18.92 -65.52 -26.25
CA SER A 43 -19.31 -66.27 -25.06
C SER A 43 -20.82 -66.24 -24.83
N TRP A 44 -21.46 -65.10 -25.09
CA TRP A 44 -22.91 -64.95 -24.96
C TRP A 44 -23.68 -65.65 -26.09
N ALA A 45 -23.12 -65.66 -27.31
CA ALA A 45 -23.71 -66.35 -28.45
C ALA A 45 -23.49 -67.87 -28.43
N GLY A 46 -22.69 -68.42 -27.51
CA GLY A 46 -22.34 -69.83 -27.47
C GLY A 46 -21.45 -70.29 -28.62
N ILE A 47 -20.68 -69.36 -29.22
CA ILE A 47 -19.78 -69.65 -30.35
C ILE A 47 -18.44 -70.10 -29.79
N ASP A 48 -18.05 -71.35 -30.08
CA ASP A 48 -16.77 -71.92 -29.68
C ASP A 48 -15.65 -71.46 -30.63
N GLN A 49 -15.23 -70.19 -30.46
CA GLN A 49 -14.07 -69.63 -31.14
C GLN A 49 -12.99 -69.22 -30.13
N GLN A 50 -11.73 -69.56 -30.42
CA GLN A 50 -10.60 -69.20 -29.56
C GLN A 50 -10.27 -67.70 -29.71
N VAL A 51 -10.89 -66.88 -28.86
CA VAL A 51 -10.61 -65.44 -28.80
C VAL A 51 -9.32 -65.20 -27.99
N PRO A 52 -8.34 -64.44 -28.52
CA PRO A 52 -7.12 -64.09 -27.80
C PRO A 52 -7.39 -63.46 -26.42
N GLY A 53 -6.51 -63.75 -25.46
CA GLY A 53 -6.62 -63.24 -24.09
C GLY A 53 -6.48 -61.72 -23.98
N ASN A 54 -5.67 -61.12 -24.87
CA ASN A 54 -5.44 -59.69 -24.95
C ASN A 54 -6.51 -59.04 -25.87
N PRO A 55 -7.24 -58.01 -25.39
CA PRO A 55 -8.28 -57.34 -26.17
C PRO A 55 -7.76 -56.64 -27.43
N ILE A 56 -6.51 -56.17 -27.46
CA ILE A 56 -5.94 -55.55 -28.66
C ILE A 56 -5.73 -56.59 -29.76
N ASP A 57 -5.17 -57.76 -29.41
CA ASP A 57 -4.93 -58.86 -30.33
C ASP A 57 -6.25 -59.45 -30.84
N ALA A 58 -7.26 -59.55 -29.96
CA ALA A 58 -8.61 -59.93 -30.35
C ALA A 58 -9.24 -58.93 -31.33
N GLY A 59 -9.08 -57.62 -31.09
CA GLY A 59 -9.54 -56.57 -32.00
C GLY A 59 -8.90 -56.64 -33.38
N PHE A 60 -7.58 -56.85 -33.44
CA PHE A 60 -6.88 -57.06 -34.70
C PHE A 60 -7.27 -58.38 -35.39
N ALA A 61 -7.54 -59.45 -34.64
CA ALA A 61 -8.00 -60.72 -35.20
C ALA A 61 -9.38 -60.60 -35.86
N VAL A 62 -10.27 -59.76 -35.31
CA VAL A 62 -11.55 -59.39 -35.94
C VAL A 62 -11.32 -58.59 -37.21
N MET A 63 -10.49 -57.54 -37.16
CA MET A 63 -10.21 -56.68 -38.31
C MET A 63 -9.54 -57.43 -39.48
N ASN A 64 -8.74 -58.46 -39.16
CA ASN A 64 -8.08 -59.33 -40.14
C ASN A 64 -8.97 -60.51 -40.60
N GLY A 65 -10.25 -60.54 -40.21
CA GLY A 65 -11.20 -61.57 -40.64
C GLY A 65 -10.99 -62.96 -40.04
N LYS A 66 -10.18 -63.09 -38.98
CA LYS A 66 -9.87 -64.37 -38.33
C LYS A 66 -10.88 -64.79 -37.26
N LEU A 67 -11.75 -63.87 -36.84
CA LEU A 67 -12.81 -64.12 -35.85
C LEU A 67 -14.17 -63.75 -36.43
N ILE A 68 -15.18 -64.54 -36.09
CA ILE A 68 -16.57 -64.28 -36.48
C ILE A 68 -17.13 -63.20 -35.55
N TRP A 69 -17.79 -62.19 -36.13
CA TRP A 69 -18.46 -61.13 -35.39
C TRP A 69 -19.95 -61.48 -35.16
N PRO A 70 -20.37 -61.91 -33.96
CA PRO A 70 -21.77 -62.20 -33.68
C PRO A 70 -22.59 -60.92 -33.46
N VAL A 71 -23.91 -61.01 -33.65
CA VAL A 71 -24.85 -59.89 -33.41
C VAL A 71 -24.77 -59.40 -31.95
N GLN A 72 -24.52 -60.31 -31.01
CA GLN A 72 -24.28 -60.05 -29.60
C GLN A 72 -23.05 -59.16 -29.35
N ALA A 73 -22.02 -59.26 -30.19
CA ALA A 73 -20.85 -58.37 -30.13
C ALA A 73 -21.22 -56.94 -30.55
N THR A 74 -22.13 -56.76 -31.51
CA THR A 74 -22.68 -55.44 -31.87
C THR A 74 -23.42 -54.81 -30.70
N VAL A 75 -24.24 -55.58 -29.98
CA VAL A 75 -24.96 -55.10 -28.78
C VAL A 75 -23.97 -54.66 -27.69
N MET A 76 -22.91 -55.45 -27.46
CA MET A 76 -21.87 -55.11 -26.49
C MET A 76 -21.08 -53.86 -26.92
N ALA A 77 -20.71 -53.73 -28.19
CA ALA A 77 -20.03 -52.54 -28.71
C ALA A 77 -20.89 -51.27 -28.55
N ALA A 78 -22.21 -51.37 -28.81
CA ALA A 78 -23.14 -50.27 -28.60
C ALA A 78 -23.27 -49.88 -27.12
N ALA A 79 -23.35 -50.86 -26.21
CA ALA A 79 -23.39 -50.61 -24.77
C ALA A 79 -22.11 -49.90 -24.27
N VAL A 80 -20.94 -50.37 -24.72
CA VAL A 80 -19.65 -49.73 -24.38
C VAL A 80 -19.57 -48.32 -24.94
N ALA A 81 -20.04 -48.08 -26.17
CA ALA A 81 -20.07 -46.75 -26.76
C ALA A 81 -20.93 -45.75 -25.95
N VAL A 82 -22.10 -46.19 -25.45
CA VAL A 82 -22.96 -45.37 -24.58
C VAL A 82 -22.25 -45.04 -23.27
N VAL A 83 -21.61 -46.01 -22.63
CA VAL A 83 -20.86 -45.79 -21.38
C VAL A 83 -19.72 -44.80 -21.59
N VAL A 84 -18.94 -44.95 -22.67
CA VAL A 84 -17.86 -44.02 -23.02
C VAL A 84 -18.40 -42.61 -23.25
N PHE A 85 -19.52 -42.47 -23.96
CA PHE A 85 -20.14 -41.17 -24.20
C PHE A 85 -20.61 -40.49 -22.90
N VAL A 86 -21.19 -41.27 -21.98
CA VAL A 86 -21.58 -40.78 -20.65
C VAL A 86 -20.35 -40.37 -19.85
N VAL A 87 -19.29 -41.18 -19.82
CA VAL A 87 -18.04 -40.85 -19.11
C VAL A 87 -17.39 -39.60 -19.67
N ILE A 88 -17.29 -39.46 -21.00
CA ILE A 88 -16.77 -38.24 -21.64
C ILE A 88 -17.65 -37.04 -21.28
N GLY A 89 -18.97 -37.19 -21.30
CA GLY A 89 -19.91 -36.14 -20.89
C GLY A 89 -19.70 -35.70 -19.43
N VAL A 90 -19.60 -36.65 -18.50
CA VAL A 90 -19.36 -36.39 -17.08
C VAL A 90 -17.97 -35.81 -16.84
N CYS A 91 -16.93 -36.34 -17.46
CA CYS A 91 -15.57 -35.80 -17.35
C CYS A 91 -15.49 -34.39 -17.92
N SER A 92 -16.09 -34.14 -19.09
CA SER A 92 -16.13 -32.81 -19.70
C SER A 92 -16.90 -31.81 -18.84
N TRP A 93 -18.05 -32.23 -18.29
CA TRP A 93 -18.82 -31.43 -17.34
C TRP A 93 -18.03 -31.14 -16.06
N TRP A 94 -17.40 -32.16 -15.47
CA TRP A 94 -16.56 -32.03 -14.27
C TRP A 94 -15.35 -31.12 -14.52
N TRP A 95 -14.68 -31.23 -15.67
CA TRP A 95 -13.56 -30.37 -16.05
C TRP A 95 -14.00 -28.93 -16.32
N ALA A 96 -15.15 -28.74 -16.96
CA ALA A 96 -15.75 -27.42 -17.19
C ALA A 96 -16.17 -26.75 -15.86
N ASP A 97 -16.78 -27.51 -14.94
CA ASP A 97 -17.18 -27.05 -13.61
C ASP A 97 -15.96 -26.73 -12.71
N HIS A 98 -14.93 -27.58 -12.71
CA HIS A 98 -13.69 -27.33 -11.95
C HIS A 98 -12.85 -26.18 -12.52
N ARG A 99 -12.82 -25.99 -13.85
CA ARG A 99 -12.21 -24.78 -14.45
C ARG A 99 -13.01 -23.52 -14.16
N SER A 100 -14.34 -23.62 -14.17
CA SER A 100 -15.26 -22.53 -13.80
C SER A 100 -15.01 -22.06 -12.37
N LYS A 101 -14.85 -23.00 -11.42
CA LYS A 101 -14.54 -22.71 -10.01
C LYS A 101 -13.12 -22.18 -9.78
N ARG A 102 -12.18 -22.40 -10.70
CA ARG A 102 -10.79 -21.87 -10.64
C ARG A 102 -10.57 -20.54 -11.37
N ARG A 103 -11.55 -20.04 -12.14
CA ARG A 103 -11.51 -18.66 -12.60
C ARG A 103 -11.71 -17.79 -11.38
N SER A 104 -10.72 -16.94 -11.04
CA SER A 104 -10.91 -15.93 -10.00
C SER A 104 -12.22 -15.21 -10.33
N LYS A 105 -13.15 -15.18 -9.38
CA LYS A 105 -14.42 -14.45 -9.48
C LYS A 105 -14.14 -12.96 -9.36
N THR A 106 -13.20 -12.44 -10.13
CA THR A 106 -12.95 -11.01 -10.22
C THR A 106 -14.21 -10.41 -10.87
N PRO A 107 -14.86 -9.43 -10.23
CA PRO A 107 -16.02 -8.76 -10.80
C PRO A 107 -15.75 -8.30 -12.24
N ALA A 108 -16.74 -8.47 -13.12
CA ALA A 108 -16.62 -8.08 -14.51
C ALA A 108 -16.28 -6.59 -14.63
N GLY A 109 -15.27 -6.27 -15.45
CA GLY A 109 -14.77 -4.90 -15.63
C GLY A 109 -13.51 -4.58 -14.81
N LEU A 110 -13.23 -5.31 -13.74
CA LEU A 110 -11.99 -5.16 -12.97
C LEU A 110 -10.81 -5.91 -13.61
N ALA A 111 -9.60 -5.59 -13.15
CA ALA A 111 -8.36 -6.12 -13.67
C ALA A 111 -8.21 -7.63 -13.40
N THR A 112 -7.83 -8.37 -14.44
CA THR A 112 -7.45 -9.78 -14.36
C THR A 112 -5.93 -9.94 -14.28
N LEU A 113 -5.45 -11.18 -14.14
CA LEU A 113 -4.02 -11.51 -14.19
C LEU A 113 -3.30 -11.00 -15.44
N LYS A 114 -4.00 -10.93 -16.58
CA LYS A 114 -3.42 -10.39 -17.81
C LYS A 114 -3.24 -8.87 -17.71
N ASP A 115 -4.22 -8.18 -17.15
CA ASP A 115 -4.19 -6.73 -16.96
C ASP A 115 -3.08 -6.33 -15.98
N LEU A 116 -2.77 -7.15 -14.96
CA LEU A 116 -1.65 -6.89 -14.05
C LEU A 116 -0.30 -6.80 -14.77
N ARG A 117 -0.03 -7.71 -15.71
CA ARG A 117 1.22 -7.68 -16.51
C ARG A 117 1.31 -6.44 -17.39
N VAL A 118 0.19 -6.05 -18.00
CA VAL A 118 0.12 -4.81 -18.81
C VAL A 118 0.35 -3.58 -17.93
N ALA A 119 -0.22 -3.58 -16.72
CA ALA A 119 -0.05 -2.54 -15.73
C ALA A 119 1.34 -2.52 -15.06
N LYS A 120 2.21 -3.50 -15.36
CA LYS A 120 3.52 -3.71 -14.71
C LYS A 120 3.41 -3.90 -13.19
N LEU A 121 2.39 -4.64 -12.77
CA LEU A 121 2.08 -4.97 -11.37
C LEU A 121 2.45 -6.41 -11.01
N ASP A 122 2.99 -7.17 -11.97
CA ASP A 122 3.55 -8.48 -11.74
C ASP A 122 5.00 -8.41 -11.24
N GLU A 123 5.44 -9.47 -10.57
CA GLU A 123 6.77 -9.57 -9.97
C GLU A 123 7.91 -9.33 -10.96
N ALA A 124 7.86 -9.88 -12.18
CA ALA A 124 8.96 -9.73 -13.14
C ALA A 124 9.12 -8.27 -13.59
N SER A 125 8.00 -7.59 -13.85
CA SER A 125 7.99 -6.15 -14.16
C SER A 125 8.49 -5.31 -12.99
N ALA A 126 8.04 -5.64 -11.77
CA ALA A 126 8.43 -4.93 -10.55
C ALA A 126 9.92 -5.09 -10.25
N ARG A 127 10.48 -6.29 -10.37
CA ARG A 127 11.93 -6.55 -10.22
C ARG A 127 12.75 -5.77 -11.25
N LYS A 128 12.32 -5.78 -12.52
CA LYS A 128 13.01 -5.02 -13.58
C LYS A 128 13.05 -3.52 -13.29
N GLU A 129 11.93 -2.95 -12.85
CA GLU A 129 11.88 -1.53 -12.48
C GLU A 129 12.67 -1.24 -11.21
N GLY A 130 12.50 -2.04 -10.16
CA GLY A 130 13.21 -1.88 -8.90
C GLY A 130 14.72 -2.00 -9.04
N ARG A 131 15.21 -2.86 -9.94
CA ARG A 131 16.64 -2.95 -10.30
C ARG A 131 17.18 -1.64 -10.87
N PHE A 132 16.41 -0.97 -11.72
CA PHE A 132 16.75 0.37 -12.20
C PHE A 132 16.68 1.43 -11.09
N LEU A 133 15.78 1.24 -10.12
CA LEU A 133 15.64 2.13 -8.97
C LEU A 133 16.74 1.96 -7.91
N ARG A 134 17.39 0.79 -7.84
CA ARG A 134 18.46 0.43 -6.89
C ARG A 134 19.86 0.23 -7.52
N PRO A 135 20.51 1.28 -8.08
CA PRO A 135 21.91 1.19 -8.54
C PRO A 135 22.90 0.63 -7.51
N SER A 136 22.65 0.81 -6.21
CA SER A 136 23.48 0.27 -5.11
C SER A 136 23.61 -1.25 -5.12
N LEU A 137 22.68 -1.96 -5.78
CA LEU A 137 22.70 -3.41 -5.90
C LEU A 137 23.43 -3.89 -7.17
N GLU A 138 24.08 -3.00 -7.92
CA GLU A 138 24.89 -3.36 -9.08
C GLU A 138 25.97 -4.40 -8.67
N GLY A 139 26.10 -5.47 -9.46
CA GLY A 139 27.00 -6.59 -9.17
C GLY A 139 26.41 -7.72 -8.32
N ILE A 140 25.29 -7.52 -7.62
CA ILE A 140 24.58 -8.60 -6.91
C ILE A 140 23.70 -9.38 -7.90
N SER A 141 23.69 -10.70 -7.83
CA SER A 141 22.87 -11.55 -8.70
C SER A 141 21.37 -11.33 -8.44
N ASP A 142 20.57 -11.31 -9.51
CA ASP A 142 19.11 -11.20 -9.41
C ASP A 142 18.48 -12.34 -8.59
N LYS A 143 19.15 -13.47 -8.39
CA LYS A 143 18.63 -14.58 -7.56
C LYS A 143 18.79 -14.33 -6.06
N ASP A 144 19.73 -13.48 -5.68
CA ASP A 144 20.12 -13.23 -4.29
C ASP A 144 19.42 -12.00 -3.71
N ILE A 145 18.49 -11.40 -4.46
CA ILE A 145 17.75 -10.21 -4.07
C ILE A 145 16.29 -10.59 -3.92
N GLU A 146 15.74 -10.43 -2.73
CA GLU A 146 14.31 -10.59 -2.50
C GLU A 146 13.51 -9.52 -3.26
N THR A 147 12.31 -9.86 -3.72
CA THR A 147 11.49 -8.88 -4.45
C THR A 147 11.10 -7.70 -3.56
N ALA A 148 10.98 -7.91 -2.25
CA ALA A 148 10.71 -6.87 -1.26
C ALA A 148 11.78 -5.77 -1.19
N GLU A 149 13.04 -6.07 -1.56
CA GLU A 149 14.11 -5.08 -1.66
C GLU A 149 13.95 -4.13 -2.87
N LEU A 150 13.18 -4.57 -3.87
CA LEU A 150 13.03 -3.89 -5.16
C LEU A 150 11.66 -3.23 -5.33
N ALA A 151 10.62 -3.77 -4.69
CA ALA A 151 9.24 -3.35 -4.86
C ALA A 151 8.42 -3.64 -3.60
N LEU A 152 7.28 -2.96 -3.46
CA LEU A 152 6.34 -3.20 -2.37
C LEU A 152 5.29 -4.23 -2.80
N ARG A 153 5.14 -5.33 -2.05
CA ARG A 153 4.00 -6.23 -2.19
C ARG A 153 2.80 -5.57 -1.53
N LEU A 154 1.85 -5.09 -2.32
CA LEU A 154 0.70 -4.39 -1.78
C LEU A 154 -0.41 -5.34 -1.29
N GLY A 155 -0.51 -6.51 -1.90
CA GLY A 155 -1.50 -7.54 -1.57
C GLY A 155 -1.51 -8.64 -2.63
N PHE A 156 -2.62 -9.35 -2.73
CA PHE A 156 -2.85 -10.37 -3.74
C PHE A 156 -4.05 -9.99 -4.62
N LEU A 157 -4.05 -10.40 -5.89
CA LEU A 157 -5.24 -10.23 -6.72
C LEU A 157 -6.39 -11.05 -6.13
N HIS A 158 -7.55 -10.40 -5.95
CA HIS A 158 -8.70 -10.96 -5.26
C HIS A 158 -9.08 -12.37 -5.73
N ASN A 159 -9.35 -13.26 -4.77
CA ASN A 159 -9.66 -14.67 -5.01
C ASN A 159 -8.55 -15.40 -5.78
N SER A 160 -7.30 -14.99 -5.60
CA SER A 160 -6.12 -15.63 -6.19
C SER A 160 -4.90 -15.49 -5.28
N LYS A 161 -3.87 -16.31 -5.52
CA LYS A 161 -2.58 -16.22 -4.81
C LYS A 161 -1.54 -15.40 -5.57
N HIS A 162 -1.95 -14.62 -6.56
CA HIS A 162 -1.01 -13.85 -7.37
C HIS A 162 -0.68 -12.51 -6.69
N PRO A 163 0.58 -12.28 -6.28
CA PRO A 163 0.95 -11.04 -5.60
C PRO A 163 0.88 -9.86 -6.57
N VAL A 164 0.46 -8.71 -6.04
CA VAL A 164 0.43 -7.42 -6.73
C VAL A 164 1.58 -6.58 -6.18
N TRP A 165 2.56 -6.34 -7.04
CA TRP A 165 3.77 -5.59 -6.70
C TRP A 165 3.68 -4.17 -7.26
N VAL A 166 4.01 -3.18 -6.44
CA VAL A 166 4.00 -1.77 -6.81
C VAL A 166 5.40 -1.18 -6.65
N SER A 167 5.71 -0.19 -7.49
CA SER A 167 7.03 0.43 -7.50
C SER A 167 7.28 1.20 -6.20
N THR A 168 8.52 1.20 -5.70
CA THR A 168 8.90 2.02 -4.54
C THR A 168 8.80 3.52 -4.81
N LYS A 169 8.64 3.93 -6.07
CA LYS A 169 8.34 5.32 -6.46
C LYS A 169 6.86 5.67 -6.40
N ASP A 170 5.96 4.67 -6.37
CA ASP A 170 4.53 4.94 -6.40
C ASP A 170 4.09 5.49 -5.04
N ALA A 171 3.57 6.72 -5.05
CA ALA A 171 2.91 7.32 -3.90
C ALA A 171 1.52 6.71 -3.73
N ILE A 172 1.15 6.38 -2.48
CA ILE A 172 -0.05 5.63 -2.15
C ILE A 172 -0.93 6.48 -1.24
N TYR A 173 -2.19 6.67 -1.63
CA TYR A 173 -3.22 7.29 -0.81
C TYR A 173 -4.26 6.23 -0.42
N VAL A 174 -4.44 6.02 0.88
CA VAL A 174 -5.31 5.00 1.45
C VAL A 174 -6.50 5.66 2.14
N GLU A 175 -7.69 5.37 1.66
CA GLU A 175 -8.96 5.82 2.26
C GLU A 175 -9.70 4.63 2.85
N GLY A 176 -9.95 4.68 4.15
CA GLY A 176 -10.72 3.66 4.82
C GLY A 176 -11.22 4.11 6.17
N ALA A 177 -12.45 3.73 6.51
CA ALA A 177 -13.02 4.02 7.81
C ALA A 177 -12.16 3.45 8.96
N ALA A 178 -12.43 3.89 10.18
CA ALA A 178 -11.81 3.30 11.36
C ALA A 178 -12.04 1.78 11.41
N GLN A 179 -11.07 1.05 11.96
CA GLN A 179 -11.14 -0.41 12.19
C GLN A 179 -11.21 -1.28 10.92
N GLN A 180 -10.83 -0.76 9.75
CA GLN A 180 -10.77 -1.53 8.49
C GLN A 180 -9.40 -2.19 8.22
N GLY A 181 -8.56 -2.32 9.25
CA GLY A 181 -7.24 -2.96 9.14
C GLY A 181 -6.15 -2.10 8.47
N LYS A 182 -6.28 -0.76 8.40
CA LYS A 182 -5.23 0.13 7.84
C LYS A 182 -3.85 -0.14 8.45
N SER A 183 -3.75 -0.16 9.78
CA SER A 183 -2.47 -0.37 10.44
C SER A 183 -2.01 -1.83 10.32
N SER A 184 -2.90 -2.79 10.59
CA SER A 184 -2.52 -4.20 10.73
C SER A 184 -2.45 -5.00 9.41
N ARG A 185 -3.18 -4.59 8.36
CA ARG A 185 -3.16 -5.22 7.02
C ARG A 185 -2.30 -4.46 6.01
N LEU A 186 -2.00 -3.18 6.24
CA LEU A 186 -1.19 -2.36 5.33
C LEU A 186 0.06 -1.77 6.01
N ALA A 187 -0.09 -0.95 7.06
CA ALA A 187 1.05 -0.22 7.63
C ALA A 187 2.15 -1.17 8.16
N VAL A 188 1.81 -2.18 8.96
CA VAL A 188 2.77 -3.16 9.50
C VAL A 188 3.53 -3.88 8.38
N PRO A 189 2.89 -4.54 7.39
CA PRO A 189 3.60 -5.10 6.25
C PRO A 189 4.46 -4.09 5.47
N MET A 190 3.99 -2.86 5.32
CA MET A 190 4.74 -1.79 4.64
C MET A 190 5.97 -1.32 5.43
N VAL A 191 5.93 -1.35 6.75
CA VAL A 191 7.09 -1.01 7.59
C VAL A 191 8.12 -2.15 7.55
N LEU A 192 7.67 -3.39 7.75
CA LEU A 192 8.53 -4.58 7.72
C LEU A 192 9.28 -4.70 6.38
N SER A 193 8.58 -4.45 5.27
CA SER A 193 9.15 -4.54 3.91
C SER A 193 9.82 -3.25 3.42
N ALA A 194 10.13 -2.28 4.28
CA ALA A 194 10.82 -1.06 3.84
C ALA A 194 12.29 -1.37 3.46
N PRO A 195 12.69 -1.17 2.19
CA PRO A 195 14.02 -1.55 1.71
C PRO A 195 15.15 -0.70 2.31
N GLY A 196 14.84 0.54 2.70
CA GLY A 196 15.76 1.47 3.33
C GLY A 196 15.17 2.04 4.60
N GLY A 197 15.48 3.31 4.86
CA GLY A 197 14.95 4.03 6.01
C GLY A 197 13.42 4.11 5.99
N CYS A 198 12.82 4.24 7.17
CA CYS A 198 11.37 4.34 7.30
C CYS A 198 11.01 5.38 8.37
N LEU A 199 9.98 6.17 8.10
CA LEU A 199 9.34 7.02 9.10
C LEU A 199 7.88 6.62 9.21
N ILE A 200 7.41 6.41 10.43
CA ILE A 200 6.04 6.01 10.73
C ILE A 200 5.45 7.04 11.68
N THR A 201 4.25 7.52 11.37
CA THR A 201 3.45 8.33 12.32
C THR A 201 2.35 7.46 12.89
N SER A 202 2.02 7.59 14.16
CA SER A 202 0.87 6.89 14.76
C SER A 202 0.36 7.57 16.02
N THR A 203 -0.92 7.36 16.34
CA THR A 203 -1.52 7.70 17.63
C THR A 203 -1.48 6.55 18.63
N LYS A 204 -0.93 5.39 18.21
CA LYS A 204 -0.92 4.16 19.01
C LYS A 204 0.43 3.47 18.96
N VAL A 205 0.67 2.64 19.95
CA VAL A 205 1.91 1.87 20.14
C VAL A 205 2.02 0.65 19.23
N ASP A 206 0.90 0.19 18.64
CA ASP A 206 0.79 -1.10 17.96
C ASP A 206 1.89 -1.29 16.92
N VAL A 207 2.05 -0.33 15.99
CA VAL A 207 3.02 -0.46 14.89
C VAL A 207 4.47 -0.45 15.39
N LEU A 208 4.77 0.32 16.45
CA LEU A 208 6.09 0.30 17.10
C LEU A 208 6.36 -1.11 17.65
N HIS A 209 5.48 -1.63 18.50
CA HIS A 209 5.67 -2.94 19.12
C HIS A 209 5.75 -4.08 18.09
N GLN A 210 4.95 -3.99 17.03
CA GLN A 210 4.85 -5.01 15.99
C GLN A 210 6.04 -5.04 15.04
N THR A 211 6.79 -3.95 14.92
CA THR A 211 7.81 -3.83 13.86
C THR A 211 9.19 -3.41 14.33
N TRP A 212 9.37 -2.89 15.54
CA TRP A 212 10.65 -2.34 15.97
C TRP A 212 11.79 -3.36 15.88
N LEU A 213 11.58 -4.63 16.24
CA LEU A 213 12.66 -5.60 16.32
C LEU A 213 13.22 -5.96 14.93
N PRO A 214 12.39 -6.34 13.94
CA PRO A 214 12.86 -6.52 12.56
C PRO A 214 13.54 -5.27 11.97
N ARG A 215 13.07 -4.08 12.36
CA ARG A 215 13.66 -2.81 11.92
C ARG A 215 14.99 -2.53 12.60
N PHE A 216 15.13 -2.84 13.88
CA PHE A 216 16.37 -2.77 14.67
C PHE A 216 17.46 -3.67 14.09
N LEU A 217 17.09 -4.86 13.62
CA LEU A 217 18.02 -5.77 12.93
C LEU A 217 18.50 -5.23 11.57
N ARG A 218 17.79 -4.27 10.97
CA ARG A 218 18.19 -3.60 9.70
C ARG A 218 18.97 -2.31 9.91
N GLY A 219 18.69 -1.58 10.98
CA GLY A 219 19.28 -0.28 11.24
C GLY A 219 18.79 0.33 12.53
N GLU A 220 19.29 1.53 12.82
CA GLU A 220 18.95 2.30 14.03
C GLU A 220 17.43 2.50 14.16
N VAL A 221 16.87 2.22 15.34
CA VAL A 221 15.48 2.52 15.68
C VAL A 221 15.45 3.70 16.62
N VAL A 222 14.71 4.75 16.23
CA VAL A 222 14.55 5.98 17.02
C VAL A 222 13.07 6.23 17.26
N VAL A 223 12.72 6.63 18.48
CA VAL A 223 11.34 6.87 18.89
C VAL A 223 11.21 8.30 19.39
N PHE A 224 10.46 9.12 18.66
CA PHE A 224 10.01 10.43 19.09
C PHE A 224 8.60 10.28 19.68
N ASP A 225 8.53 10.25 21.01
CA ASP A 225 7.29 10.07 21.78
C ASP A 225 7.27 11.04 22.98
N PRO A 226 7.11 12.34 22.71
CA PRO A 226 7.09 13.39 23.74
C PRO A 226 5.91 13.26 24.74
N GLU A 227 4.86 12.54 24.39
CA GLU A 227 3.67 12.31 25.22
C GLU A 227 3.77 11.03 26.08
N ASP A 228 4.88 10.28 25.97
CA ASP A 228 5.12 9.01 26.67
C ASP A 228 4.00 7.97 26.46
N ILE A 229 3.47 7.91 25.23
CA ILE A 229 2.37 7.01 24.84
C ILE A 229 2.84 5.55 24.91
N SER A 230 4.09 5.30 24.55
CA SER A 230 4.66 3.95 24.41
C SER A 230 5.32 3.40 25.65
N GLY A 231 5.74 4.25 26.58
CA GLY A 231 6.67 3.84 27.64
C GLY A 231 8.04 3.40 27.11
N TRP A 232 8.35 3.66 25.84
CA TRP A 232 9.61 3.26 25.22
C TRP A 232 10.79 3.96 25.90
N PRO A 233 11.89 3.25 26.22
CA PRO A 233 13.08 3.86 26.80
C PRO A 233 13.90 4.63 25.76
N ASP A 234 14.80 5.50 26.20
CA ASP A 234 15.75 6.21 25.32
C ASP A 234 15.08 6.98 24.16
N ARG A 235 13.92 7.58 24.42
CA ARG A 235 13.22 8.43 23.44
C ARG A 235 14.09 9.59 23.01
N ILE A 236 14.09 9.90 21.72
CA ILE A 236 14.84 11.04 21.20
C ILE A 236 14.13 12.35 21.55
N THR A 237 14.92 13.39 21.79
CA THR A 237 14.46 14.77 21.84
C THR A 237 14.95 15.50 20.59
N TRP A 238 14.12 16.39 20.05
CA TRP A 238 14.47 17.17 18.86
C TRP A 238 14.15 18.64 19.10
N SER A 239 15.17 19.48 19.01
CA SER A 239 15.02 20.92 19.19
C SER A 239 14.55 21.54 17.89
N VAL A 240 13.35 22.13 17.91
CA VAL A 240 12.85 22.91 16.77
C VAL A 240 13.65 24.20 16.55
N ILE A 241 14.47 24.63 17.53
CA ILE A 241 15.34 25.80 17.45
C ILE A 241 16.70 25.45 16.83
N ALA A 242 17.24 24.26 17.09
CA ALA A 242 18.60 23.90 16.64
C ALA A 242 18.78 24.02 15.11
N GLY A 243 19.67 24.89 14.65
CA GLY A 243 19.91 25.16 13.23
C GLY A 243 19.09 26.33 12.67
N CYS A 244 18.20 26.95 13.45
CA CYS A 244 17.45 28.14 13.06
C CYS A 244 18.31 29.42 13.02
N GLU A 245 19.62 29.34 13.30
CA GLU A 245 20.59 30.39 12.93
C GLU A 245 20.61 30.58 11.40
N ASP A 246 20.30 29.53 10.64
CA ASP A 246 19.96 29.62 9.23
C ASP A 246 18.49 30.06 9.08
N ALA A 247 18.29 31.22 8.44
CA ALA A 247 16.98 31.80 8.20
C ALA A 247 16.03 30.86 7.44
N ASP A 248 16.52 30.07 6.48
CA ASP A 248 15.69 29.13 5.72
C ASP A 248 15.17 28.00 6.62
N VAL A 249 15.95 27.61 7.63
CA VAL A 249 15.57 26.62 8.64
C VAL A 249 14.46 27.15 9.55
N ALA A 250 14.60 28.39 10.03
CA ALA A 250 13.56 29.05 10.82
C ALA A 250 12.24 29.21 10.05
N ILE A 251 12.31 29.65 8.78
CA ILE A 251 11.14 29.82 7.90
C ILE A 251 10.36 28.50 7.76
N ARG A 252 11.03 27.42 7.35
CA ARG A 252 10.34 26.16 7.04
C ARG A 252 9.82 25.45 8.30
N ARG A 253 10.51 25.55 9.44
CA ARG A 253 10.05 24.95 10.71
C ARG A 253 8.86 25.69 11.29
N ALA A 254 8.87 27.03 11.25
CA ALA A 254 7.72 27.83 11.64
C ALA A 254 6.49 27.52 10.77
N ALA A 255 6.68 27.41 9.45
CA ALA A 255 5.60 27.02 8.54
C ALA A 255 5.04 25.62 8.87
N ALA A 256 5.91 24.66 9.22
CA ALA A 256 5.50 23.31 9.60
C ALA A 256 4.71 23.26 10.91
N LEU A 257 5.16 23.96 11.95
CA LEU A 257 4.46 24.07 13.22
C LEU A 257 3.05 24.67 13.05
N VAL A 258 2.95 25.79 12.34
CA VAL A 258 1.66 26.49 12.17
C VAL A 258 0.69 25.69 11.29
N ALA A 259 1.17 25.04 10.22
CA ALA A 259 0.32 24.21 9.36
C ALA A 259 -0.31 23.02 10.09
N ALA A 260 0.35 22.55 11.15
CA ALA A 260 -0.08 21.40 11.93
C ALA A 260 -1.07 21.73 13.05
N LYS A 261 -1.34 23.02 13.32
CA LYS A 261 -2.32 23.45 14.31
C LYS A 261 -3.67 22.72 14.14
N PRO A 262 -4.43 22.46 15.21
CA PRO A 262 -5.77 21.90 15.07
C PRO A 262 -6.69 22.86 14.31
N LYS A 263 -7.30 22.41 13.20
CA LYS A 263 -8.28 23.22 12.45
C LYS A 263 -9.68 23.01 13.03
N THR A 264 -10.30 24.09 13.53
CA THR A 264 -11.71 24.07 13.96
C THR A 264 -12.63 24.15 12.73
N ALA A 265 -13.83 23.59 12.84
CA ALA A 265 -14.79 23.47 11.72
C ALA A 265 -15.30 24.81 11.12
N LYS A 266 -14.85 25.96 11.65
CA LYS A 266 -15.26 27.31 11.25
C LYS A 266 -14.08 28.17 10.78
N SER A 267 -13.10 27.61 10.04
CA SER A 267 -12.11 28.48 9.40
C SER A 267 -12.76 29.24 8.24
N SER A 268 -13.15 30.49 8.51
CA SER A 268 -13.45 31.50 7.49
C SER A 268 -12.22 31.74 6.60
N GLY A 269 -12.41 32.29 5.40
CA GLY A 269 -11.33 32.52 4.43
C GLY A 269 -10.13 33.34 4.95
N ASP A 270 -10.32 34.10 6.04
CA ASP A 270 -9.25 34.85 6.70
C ASP A 270 -8.26 33.95 7.48
N GLY A 271 -8.58 32.67 7.71
CA GLY A 271 -7.74 31.75 8.49
C GLY A 271 -6.34 31.59 7.91
N ASP A 272 -6.23 31.43 6.59
CA ASP A 272 -4.95 31.24 5.90
C ASP A 272 -4.06 32.51 6.01
N PHE A 273 -4.67 33.70 6.02
CA PHE A 273 -3.95 34.96 6.23
C PHE A 273 -3.33 35.02 7.62
N PHE A 274 -4.09 34.67 8.66
CA PHE A 274 -3.57 34.64 10.03
C PHE A 274 -2.50 33.58 10.22
N ASP A 275 -2.65 32.41 9.59
CA ASP A 275 -1.66 31.33 9.64
C ASP A 275 -0.33 31.76 8.99
N GLN A 276 -0.39 32.44 7.85
CA GLN A 276 0.81 32.96 7.20
C GLN A 276 1.52 34.01 8.06
N LYS A 277 0.77 34.93 8.70
CA LYS A 277 1.35 35.94 9.60
C LYS A 277 1.89 35.33 10.89
N ALA A 278 1.20 34.34 11.44
CA ALA A 278 1.68 33.58 12.60
C ALA A 278 2.99 32.85 12.27
N ALA A 279 3.08 32.16 11.13
CA ALA A 279 4.33 31.55 10.69
C ALA A 279 5.46 32.59 10.50
N THR A 280 5.11 33.78 10.00
CA THR A 280 6.07 34.91 9.86
C THR A 280 6.57 35.41 11.21
N LEU A 281 5.70 35.48 12.22
CA LEU A 281 6.07 35.88 13.57
C LEU A 281 6.92 34.79 14.25
N LEU A 282 6.48 33.53 14.16
CA LEU A 282 7.17 32.39 14.76
C LEU A 282 8.56 32.16 14.18
N ARG A 283 8.79 32.33 12.86
CA ARG A 283 10.15 32.24 12.30
C ARG A 283 11.10 33.27 12.91
N CYS A 284 10.60 34.47 13.25
CA CYS A 284 11.41 35.51 13.86
C CYS A 284 11.81 35.08 15.27
N TYR A 285 10.86 34.53 16.04
CA TYR A 285 11.14 33.98 17.37
C TYR A 285 12.12 32.80 17.34
N LEU A 286 11.93 31.82 16.45
CA LEU A 286 12.85 30.69 16.34
C LEU A 286 14.27 31.11 15.96
N HIS A 287 14.41 32.08 15.06
CA HIS A 287 15.70 32.62 14.64
C HIS A 287 16.36 33.45 15.74
N ALA A 288 15.60 34.31 16.43
CA ALA A 288 16.07 35.05 17.59
C ALA A 288 16.56 34.10 18.69
N ALA A 289 15.79 33.05 18.98
CA ALA A 289 16.15 32.08 20.00
C ALA A 289 17.46 31.36 19.66
N ALA A 290 17.62 30.91 18.42
CA ALA A 290 18.85 30.26 17.98
C ALA A 290 20.06 31.20 18.05
N LEU A 291 19.93 32.45 17.58
CA LEU A 291 21.01 33.44 17.60
C LEU A 291 21.41 33.89 19.01
N GLY A 292 20.45 33.94 19.93
CA GLY A 292 20.63 34.35 21.32
C GLY A 292 20.96 33.21 22.29
N GLY A 293 20.95 31.95 21.84
CA GLY A 293 21.12 30.79 22.71
C GLY A 293 19.96 30.58 23.69
N MET A 294 18.75 30.99 23.31
CA MET A 294 17.53 30.87 24.11
C MET A 294 16.89 29.49 23.93
N ARG A 295 15.98 29.15 24.86
CA ARG A 295 15.26 27.89 24.91
C ARG A 295 13.85 28.01 24.32
N LEU A 296 13.19 26.86 24.15
CA LEU A 296 11.80 26.85 23.66
C LEU A 296 10.85 27.51 24.66
N SER A 297 11.15 27.44 25.97
CA SER A 297 10.40 28.18 27.00
C SER A 297 10.33 29.69 26.73
N ASP A 298 11.43 30.29 26.24
CA ASP A 298 11.49 31.73 25.95
C ASP A 298 10.62 32.07 24.74
N VAL A 299 10.64 31.20 23.71
CA VAL A 299 9.77 31.33 22.52
C VAL A 299 8.30 31.21 22.90
N VAL A 300 7.94 30.30 23.81
CA VAL A 300 6.57 30.17 24.33
C VAL A 300 6.15 31.48 24.99
N GLN A 301 6.98 32.04 25.87
CA GLN A 301 6.71 33.32 26.52
C GLN A 301 6.51 34.46 25.50
N TRP A 302 7.34 34.54 24.46
CA TRP A 302 7.18 35.56 23.40
C TRP A 302 5.92 35.38 22.56
N CYS A 303 5.32 34.18 22.53
CA CYS A 303 4.06 33.91 21.84
C CYS A 303 2.83 34.31 22.66
N GLU A 304 2.97 34.56 23.96
CA GLU A 304 1.87 34.93 24.87
C GLU A 304 1.71 36.43 25.06
N SER A 305 2.74 37.22 24.72
CA SER A 305 2.74 38.67 24.86
C SER A 305 2.99 39.39 23.52
N THR A 306 2.61 40.66 23.46
CA THR A 306 3.08 41.58 22.40
C THR A 306 4.46 42.15 22.70
N ASP A 307 4.98 41.87 23.89
CA ASP A 307 6.18 42.44 24.47
C ASP A 307 7.28 41.39 24.50
N ALA A 308 7.95 41.24 23.36
CA ALA A 308 9.04 40.31 23.12
C ALA A 308 10.37 41.07 23.01
N GLU A 309 10.71 41.85 24.04
CA GLU A 309 11.90 42.73 24.05
C GLU A 309 13.19 41.97 23.75
N ASP A 310 13.39 40.80 24.35
CA ASP A 310 14.60 40.00 24.13
C ASP A 310 14.73 39.56 22.67
N ALA A 311 13.65 39.05 22.08
CA ALA A 311 13.63 38.65 20.67
C ALA A 311 13.91 39.85 19.75
N ARG A 312 13.32 41.02 20.07
CA ARG A 312 13.58 42.28 19.34
C ARG A 312 15.05 42.67 19.42
N ALA A 313 15.63 42.69 20.63
CA ALA A 313 17.01 43.09 20.86
C ALA A 313 18.01 42.17 20.13
N ILE A 314 17.81 40.85 20.23
CA ILE A 314 18.65 39.87 19.54
C ILE A 314 18.58 40.05 18.02
N LEU A 315 17.37 40.21 17.47
CA LEU A 315 17.21 40.43 16.02
C LEU A 315 17.72 41.80 15.59
N ASP A 316 17.60 42.85 16.39
CA ASP A 316 18.08 44.18 16.02
C ASP A 316 19.61 44.20 15.88
N GLU A 317 20.31 43.47 16.75
CA GLU A 317 21.76 43.31 16.66
C GLU A 317 22.19 42.41 15.50
N ARG A 318 21.47 41.30 15.27
CA ARG A 318 21.97 40.18 14.43
C ARG A 318 21.24 39.98 13.10
N HIS A 319 19.99 40.44 12.99
CA HIS A 319 19.17 40.36 11.77
C HIS A 319 18.13 41.51 11.69
N PRO A 320 18.56 42.78 11.52
CA PRO A 320 17.69 43.96 11.67
C PRO A 320 16.43 43.97 10.78
N GLU A 321 16.48 43.32 9.62
CA GLU A 321 15.31 43.20 8.73
C GLU A 321 14.17 42.38 9.36
N TRP A 322 14.50 41.36 10.15
CA TRP A 322 13.51 40.54 10.84
C TRP A 322 13.08 41.18 12.15
N ALA A 323 13.93 41.99 12.79
CA ALA A 323 13.49 42.88 13.87
C ALA A 323 12.39 43.85 13.38
N ARG A 324 12.58 44.48 12.22
CA ARG A 324 11.55 45.32 11.58
C ARG A 324 10.28 44.52 11.26
N THR A 325 10.41 43.32 10.70
CA THR A 325 9.26 42.45 10.42
C THR A 325 8.48 42.09 11.68
N LEU A 326 9.19 41.78 12.78
CA LEU A 326 8.62 41.48 14.08
C LEU A 326 7.83 42.69 14.62
N ALA A 327 8.45 43.87 14.60
CA ALA A 327 7.84 45.13 15.04
C ALA A 327 6.61 45.49 14.18
N GLU A 328 6.66 45.31 12.85
CA GLU A 328 5.53 45.57 11.96
C GLU A 328 4.29 44.74 12.31
N ILE A 329 4.47 43.52 12.82
CA ILE A 329 3.36 42.63 13.23
C ILE A 329 2.88 42.98 14.64
N LEU A 330 3.80 43.14 15.59
CA LEU A 330 3.48 43.36 17.01
C LEU A 330 2.96 44.77 17.28
N ASP A 331 3.51 45.79 16.61
CA ASP A 331 3.16 47.21 16.78
C ASP A 331 2.12 47.69 15.76
N ALA A 332 1.45 46.75 15.07
CA ALA A 332 0.44 47.07 14.09
C ALA A 332 -0.70 47.88 14.71
N LYS A 333 -1.18 48.91 14.00
CA LYS A 333 -2.28 49.79 14.46
C LYS A 333 -3.59 49.06 14.78
N SER A 334 -3.76 47.83 14.26
CA SER A 334 -4.94 47.00 14.49
C SER A 334 -4.64 45.96 15.57
N GLU A 335 -4.92 46.30 16.83
CA GLU A 335 -4.74 45.40 17.98
C GLU A 335 -5.49 44.07 17.78
N LYS A 336 -6.66 44.10 17.15
CA LYS A 336 -7.46 42.90 16.84
C LYS A 336 -6.73 41.94 15.90
N THR A 337 -5.98 42.47 14.93
CA THR A 337 -5.22 41.66 13.98
C THR A 337 -4.04 40.99 14.67
N THR A 338 -3.28 41.74 15.46
CA THR A 338 -2.15 41.21 16.24
C THR A 338 -2.62 40.16 17.25
N SER A 339 -3.71 40.42 17.97
CA SER A 339 -4.32 39.45 18.88
C SER A 339 -4.73 38.16 18.16
N SER A 340 -5.30 38.25 16.96
CA SER A 340 -5.69 37.07 16.17
C SER A 340 -4.48 36.26 15.69
N ILE A 341 -3.36 36.92 15.38
CA ILE A 341 -2.09 36.25 15.02
C ILE A 341 -1.51 35.54 16.25
N LEU A 342 -1.46 36.21 17.40
CA LEU A 342 -0.97 35.61 18.65
C LEU A 342 -1.84 34.41 19.07
N MET A 343 -3.16 34.48 18.94
CA MET A 343 -4.06 33.34 19.20
C MET A 343 -3.70 32.09 18.40
N VAL A 344 -3.23 32.24 17.15
CA VAL A 344 -2.74 31.10 16.36
C VAL A 344 -1.49 30.50 17.00
N LEU A 345 -0.53 31.34 17.39
CA LEU A 345 0.71 30.87 18.03
C LEU A 345 0.45 30.25 19.40
N THR A 346 -0.37 30.89 20.23
CA THR A 346 -0.79 30.33 21.53
C THR A 346 -1.45 28.96 21.34
N SER A 347 -2.27 28.76 20.30
CA SER A 347 -2.86 27.44 20.02
C SER A 347 -1.84 26.39 19.58
N VAL A 348 -0.76 26.77 18.90
CA VAL A 348 0.35 25.85 18.55
C VAL A 348 1.17 25.49 19.78
N MET A 349 1.37 26.45 20.69
CA MET A 349 2.17 26.29 21.91
C MET A 349 1.38 25.77 23.12
N GLU A 350 0.04 25.74 23.06
CA GLU A 350 -0.86 25.29 24.13
C GLU A 350 -0.42 23.99 24.82
N PRO A 351 0.00 22.92 24.10
CA PRO A 351 0.47 21.68 24.74
C PRO A 351 1.64 21.88 25.71
N LEU A 352 2.47 22.90 25.45
CA LEU A 352 3.68 23.19 26.21
C LEU A 352 3.41 23.89 27.55
N ALA A 353 2.14 24.23 27.84
CA ALA A 353 1.75 24.62 29.19
C ALA A 353 1.97 23.48 30.21
N SER A 354 2.03 22.22 29.74
CA SER A 354 2.49 21.09 30.54
C SER A 354 4.02 21.11 30.67
N PRO A 355 4.59 21.19 31.89
CA PRO A 355 6.04 21.19 32.08
C PRO A 355 6.71 19.92 31.53
N SER A 356 6.01 18.78 31.58
CA SER A 356 6.49 17.50 31.05
C SER A 356 6.58 17.51 29.52
N LEU A 357 5.57 18.04 28.83
CA LEU A 357 5.56 18.13 27.37
C LEU A 357 6.57 19.15 26.88
N LEU A 358 6.70 20.31 27.55
CA LEU A 358 7.73 21.29 27.24
C LEU A 358 9.12 20.67 27.37
N ALA A 359 9.43 19.99 28.48
CA ALA A 359 10.72 19.33 28.67
C ALA A 359 11.02 18.25 27.61
N ALA A 360 9.99 17.57 27.10
CA ALA A 360 10.15 16.53 26.08
C ALA A 360 10.54 17.06 24.69
N VAL A 361 10.27 18.34 24.39
CA VAL A 361 10.62 18.98 23.11
C VAL A 361 11.62 20.14 23.23
N ASP A 362 11.94 20.57 24.45
CA ASP A 362 12.89 21.65 24.74
C ASP A 362 14.26 21.08 25.17
N CYS A 363 15.05 20.65 24.18
CA CYS A 363 16.43 20.21 24.40
C CYS A 363 17.46 21.23 23.91
N PRO A 364 18.66 21.30 24.54
CA PRO A 364 19.78 22.09 24.02
C PRO A 364 20.15 21.68 22.59
N ALA A 365 20.60 22.63 21.79
CA ALA A 365 20.94 22.36 20.38
C ALA A 365 22.01 21.27 20.20
N ALA A 366 22.95 21.15 21.14
CA ALA A 366 24.00 20.12 21.13
C ALA A 366 23.48 18.70 21.45
N GLU A 367 22.32 18.58 22.09
CA GLU A 367 21.69 17.31 22.46
C GLU A 367 20.53 16.96 21.50
N SER A 368 20.16 17.88 20.62
CA SER A 368 19.10 17.67 19.64
C SER A 368 19.44 16.52 18.69
N PHE A 369 18.47 15.65 18.45
CA PHE A 369 18.61 14.57 17.48
C PHE A 369 19.00 15.08 16.08
N ASP A 370 20.04 14.47 15.49
CA ASP A 370 20.54 14.82 14.16
C ASP A 370 19.75 14.09 13.06
N VAL A 371 18.72 14.78 12.56
CA VAL A 371 17.89 14.29 11.45
C VAL A 371 18.72 14.06 10.17
N ARG A 372 19.77 14.84 9.94
CA ARG A 372 20.61 14.70 8.75
C ARG A 372 21.41 13.41 8.78
N ASP A 373 22.08 13.14 9.90
CA ASP A 373 22.83 11.90 10.10
C ASP A 373 21.91 10.67 9.98
N PHE A 374 20.75 10.70 10.63
CA PHE A 374 19.76 9.62 10.57
C PHE A 374 19.33 9.30 9.12
N VAL A 375 18.98 10.31 8.33
CA VAL A 375 18.57 10.11 6.93
C VAL A 375 19.75 9.67 6.07
N ASP A 376 20.96 10.16 6.34
CA ASP A 376 22.13 9.82 5.54
C ASP A 376 22.56 8.35 5.71
N LYS A 377 22.52 7.82 6.93
CA LYS A 377 22.72 6.38 7.22
C LYS A 377 21.80 5.47 6.39
N GLY A 378 20.58 5.92 6.10
CA GLY A 378 19.73 5.35 5.04
C GLY A 378 19.01 4.03 5.36
N THR A 379 19.23 3.41 6.53
CA THR A 379 18.54 2.18 6.96
C THR A 379 17.71 2.34 8.24
N GLY A 380 17.82 3.49 8.92
CA GLY A 380 17.17 3.75 10.20
C GLY A 380 15.65 3.86 10.11
N THR A 381 14.97 3.56 11.22
CA THR A 381 13.51 3.63 11.35
C THR A 381 13.11 4.58 12.46
N MET A 382 12.30 5.59 12.14
CA MET A 382 11.79 6.60 13.06
C MET A 382 10.30 6.37 13.32
N TYR A 383 9.94 6.17 14.58
CA TYR A 383 8.55 6.16 15.03
C TYR A 383 8.24 7.52 15.64
N VAL A 384 7.24 8.21 15.09
CA VAL A 384 6.77 9.51 15.54
C VAL A 384 5.36 9.32 16.13
N LEU A 385 5.27 9.35 17.46
CA LEU A 385 4.02 9.15 18.17
C LEU A 385 3.46 10.48 18.63
N SER A 386 2.14 10.65 18.46
CA SER A 386 1.39 11.70 19.14
C SER A 386 -0.08 11.31 19.25
N GLU A 387 -0.74 11.62 20.36
CA GLU A 387 -2.16 11.34 20.59
C GLU A 387 -3.06 12.01 19.54
N GLY A 388 -2.58 13.12 18.97
CA GLY A 388 -3.31 13.93 17.99
C GLY A 388 -4.46 14.72 18.62
N GLY A 389 -5.01 15.66 17.83
CA GLY A 389 -6.11 16.52 18.30
C GLY A 389 -5.65 17.72 19.12
N ASN A 390 -6.61 18.38 19.79
CA ASN A 390 -6.36 19.61 20.55
C ASN A 390 -5.55 19.30 21.82
N GLY A 391 -4.54 20.13 22.11
CA GLY A 391 -3.69 19.98 23.28
C GLY A 391 -2.57 18.95 23.15
N SER A 392 -2.49 18.23 22.01
CA SER A 392 -1.39 17.30 21.73
C SER A 392 -0.18 18.01 21.12
N VAL A 393 1.01 17.41 21.26
CA VAL A 393 2.25 17.90 20.63
C VAL A 393 2.38 17.54 19.15
N ALA A 394 1.27 17.20 18.49
CA ALA A 394 1.21 16.92 17.05
C ALA A 394 1.89 17.98 16.15
N PRO A 395 1.88 19.30 16.46
CA PRO A 395 2.66 20.27 15.69
C PRO A 395 4.16 19.96 15.63
N PHE A 396 4.75 19.50 16.73
CA PHE A 396 6.17 19.13 16.79
C PHE A 396 6.45 17.81 16.06
N ALA A 397 5.56 16.83 16.19
CA ALA A 397 5.60 15.59 15.41
C ALA A 397 5.56 15.87 13.90
N ALA A 398 4.65 16.74 13.45
CA ALA A 398 4.53 17.16 12.06
C ALA A 398 5.77 17.93 11.58
N ALA A 399 6.32 18.81 12.41
CA ALA A 399 7.54 19.56 12.10
C ALA A 399 8.76 18.65 11.94
N LEU A 400 8.92 17.63 12.80
CA LEU A 400 9.97 16.63 12.68
C LEU A 400 9.79 15.78 11.41
N ALA A 401 8.58 15.31 11.13
CA ALA A 401 8.30 14.55 9.90
C ALA A 401 8.57 15.38 8.63
N ALA A 402 8.20 16.67 8.64
CA ALA A 402 8.51 17.60 7.56
C ALA A 402 10.02 17.86 7.43
N GLU A 403 10.75 17.90 8.54
CA GLU A 403 12.21 18.03 8.55
C GLU A 403 12.88 16.81 7.93
N VAL A 404 12.49 15.59 8.33
CA VAL A 404 12.97 14.34 7.74
C VAL A 404 12.72 14.32 6.24
N PHE A 405 11.52 14.70 5.80
CA PHE A 405 11.20 14.81 4.38
C PHE A 405 12.11 15.82 3.67
N PHE A 406 12.29 17.02 4.23
CA PHE A 406 13.12 18.07 3.63
C PHE A 406 14.58 17.63 3.48
N VAL A 407 15.15 17.03 4.53
CA VAL A 407 16.52 16.49 4.53
C VAL A 407 16.66 15.39 3.49
N ALA A 408 15.75 14.43 3.47
CA ALA A 408 15.72 13.35 2.47
C ALA A 408 15.67 13.89 1.04
N ASN A 409 14.81 14.89 0.82
CA ASN A 409 14.67 15.58 -0.46
C ASN A 409 15.99 16.23 -0.89
N LYS A 410 16.67 16.95 0.02
CA LYS A 410 17.94 17.63 -0.26
C LYS A 410 19.10 16.64 -0.49
N LEU A 411 19.17 15.57 0.30
CA LEU A 411 20.20 14.53 0.15
C LEU A 411 20.03 13.74 -1.15
N SER A 412 18.80 13.45 -1.56
CA SER A 412 18.52 12.73 -2.82
C SER A 412 19.22 13.37 -4.02
N GLN A 413 19.25 14.71 -4.11
CA GLN A 413 19.82 15.45 -5.23
C GLN A 413 21.35 15.35 -5.32
N ARG A 414 22.01 14.93 -4.23
CA ARG A 414 23.46 14.78 -4.15
C ARG A 414 23.92 13.33 -4.34
N ARG A 415 22.99 12.37 -4.33
CA ARG A 415 23.28 10.94 -4.51
C ARG A 415 23.30 10.55 -5.99
N ALA A 416 23.94 9.41 -6.27
CA ALA A 416 23.96 8.82 -7.60
C ALA A 416 22.52 8.62 -8.12
N GLY A 417 22.26 9.02 -9.36
CA GLY A 417 20.92 8.96 -9.95
C GLY A 417 19.90 9.97 -9.37
N ARG A 418 20.34 10.94 -8.55
CA ARG A 418 19.51 12.01 -7.95
C ARG A 418 18.34 11.49 -7.11
N LYS A 419 18.56 10.37 -6.41
CA LYS A 419 17.57 9.66 -5.58
C LYS A 419 18.22 9.03 -4.36
N LEU A 420 17.43 8.80 -3.32
CA LEU A 420 17.81 7.92 -2.22
C LEU A 420 17.81 6.46 -2.68
N ASP A 421 18.86 5.74 -2.31
CA ASP A 421 19.05 4.32 -2.58
C ASP A 421 19.77 3.70 -1.36
N PRO A 422 19.11 2.81 -0.59
CA PRO A 422 17.70 2.41 -0.73
C PRO A 422 16.70 3.56 -0.50
N SER A 423 15.44 3.39 -0.94
CA SER A 423 14.40 4.42 -0.80
C SER A 423 13.94 4.59 0.64
N LEU A 424 13.69 5.84 1.05
CA LEU A 424 13.05 6.18 2.32
C LEU A 424 11.51 6.04 2.19
N ARG A 425 10.87 5.29 3.08
CA ARG A 425 9.41 5.14 3.11
C ARG A 425 8.78 5.90 4.26
N LEU A 426 7.88 6.83 3.97
CA LEU A 426 7.07 7.53 4.96
C LEU A 426 5.68 6.90 5.01
N VAL A 427 5.41 6.17 6.08
CA VAL A 427 4.13 5.56 6.41
C VAL A 427 3.39 6.53 7.34
N LEU A 428 2.63 7.45 6.73
CA LEU A 428 1.91 8.50 7.43
C LEU A 428 0.55 7.97 7.88
N ASP A 429 0.54 7.11 8.91
CA ASP A 429 -0.71 6.69 9.57
C ASP A 429 -1.28 7.86 10.37
N GLU A 430 -2.60 7.97 10.41
CA GLU A 430 -3.29 9.12 11.02
C GLU A 430 -2.83 10.48 10.47
N LEU A 431 -2.54 10.57 9.17
CA LEU A 431 -1.95 11.74 8.49
C LEU A 431 -2.61 13.08 8.89
N ASN A 432 -3.94 13.12 8.95
CA ASN A 432 -4.69 14.34 9.24
C ASN A 432 -4.50 14.83 10.68
N ASN A 433 -4.15 13.92 11.61
CA ASN A 433 -4.10 14.16 13.05
C ASN A 433 -2.67 14.32 13.56
N VAL A 434 -1.73 13.49 13.10
CA VAL A 434 -0.37 13.41 13.68
C VAL A 434 0.66 14.21 12.88
N ALA A 435 0.69 14.07 11.55
CA ALA A 435 1.76 14.64 10.73
C ALA A 435 1.26 15.28 9.42
N PRO A 436 0.44 16.34 9.47
CA PRO A 436 0.10 17.12 8.29
C PRO A 436 1.34 17.88 7.77
N ILE A 437 2.16 17.22 6.96
CA ILE A 437 3.33 17.84 6.33
C ILE A 437 2.86 19.01 5.44
N PRO A 438 3.46 20.21 5.55
CA PRO A 438 3.13 21.34 4.68
C PRO A 438 3.26 20.98 3.21
N GLU A 439 2.32 21.42 2.38
CA GLU A 439 2.30 21.17 0.93
C GLU A 439 2.42 19.68 0.54
N LEU A 440 2.07 18.76 1.44
CA LEU A 440 2.08 17.32 1.14
C LEU A 440 1.34 16.98 -0.17
N PRO A 441 0.16 17.58 -0.50
CA PRO A 441 -0.50 17.37 -1.79
C PRO A 441 0.43 17.54 -3.00
N ALA A 442 1.16 18.65 -3.07
CA ALA A 442 2.12 18.92 -4.15
C ALA A 442 3.31 17.93 -4.11
N LYS A 443 3.79 17.60 -2.90
CA LYS A 443 4.94 16.68 -2.70
C LYS A 443 4.62 15.24 -3.10
N MET A 444 3.36 14.80 -3.07
CA MET A 444 2.96 13.43 -3.47
C MET A 444 3.42 13.06 -4.88
N SER A 445 3.39 14.00 -5.83
CA SER A 445 3.67 13.73 -7.23
C SER A 445 5.17 13.57 -7.56
N ASP A 446 6.04 14.19 -6.77
CA ASP A 446 7.46 14.40 -7.11
C ASP A 446 8.41 13.54 -6.24
N SER A 447 7.95 13.12 -5.05
CA SER A 447 8.75 12.38 -4.07
C SER A 447 9.31 11.05 -4.59
N GLY A 448 8.53 10.33 -5.40
CA GLY A 448 8.91 9.03 -5.93
C GLY A 448 10.18 9.05 -6.79
N GLY A 449 10.37 10.11 -7.58
CA GLY A 449 11.58 10.29 -8.41
C GLY A 449 12.85 10.49 -7.59
N ARG A 450 12.69 10.90 -6.32
CA ARG A 450 13.79 11.19 -5.39
C ARG A 450 14.09 10.03 -4.44
N GLY A 451 13.45 8.87 -4.63
CA GLY A 451 13.59 7.72 -3.72
C GLY A 451 12.89 7.93 -2.39
N ILE A 452 11.81 8.74 -2.35
CA ILE A 452 10.96 8.93 -1.17
C ILE A 452 9.58 8.37 -1.50
N GLN A 453 9.20 7.27 -0.84
CA GLN A 453 7.89 6.66 -0.99
C GLN A 453 6.93 7.21 0.07
N LEU A 454 5.88 7.92 -0.37
CA LEU A 454 4.83 8.43 0.51
C LEU A 454 3.65 7.45 0.55
N VAL A 455 3.24 7.05 1.75
CA VAL A 455 2.01 6.30 2.01
C VAL A 455 1.17 7.10 3.00
N ALA A 456 0.05 7.64 2.52
CA ALA A 456 -0.83 8.52 3.27
C ALA A 456 -2.12 7.79 3.64
N PHE A 457 -2.37 7.56 4.94
CA PHE A 457 -3.61 6.96 5.43
C PHE A 457 -4.58 8.04 5.91
N THR A 458 -5.82 7.99 5.43
CA THR A 458 -6.91 8.86 5.87
C THR A 458 -8.16 8.05 6.22
N HIS A 459 -8.99 8.58 7.11
CA HIS A 459 -10.26 7.94 7.48
C HIS A 459 -11.38 8.20 6.48
N ASN A 460 -11.42 9.43 5.99
CA ASN A 460 -12.39 9.89 5.01
C ASN A 460 -11.89 11.20 4.37
N PHE A 461 -12.45 11.51 3.21
CA PHE A 461 -12.13 12.72 2.47
C PHE A 461 -12.42 14.01 3.26
N SER A 462 -13.46 14.02 4.09
CA SER A 462 -13.87 15.23 4.83
C SER A 462 -12.82 15.70 5.85
N GLN A 463 -12.07 14.78 6.49
CA GLN A 463 -10.97 15.14 7.38
C GLN A 463 -9.81 15.76 6.60
N THR A 464 -9.49 15.20 5.42
CA THR A 464 -8.47 15.74 4.52
C THR A 464 -8.86 17.14 4.04
N GLU A 465 -10.14 17.36 3.70
CA GLU A 465 -10.69 18.66 3.31
C GLU A 465 -10.62 19.67 4.46
N ARG A 466 -10.90 19.27 5.70
CA ARG A 466 -10.69 20.16 6.87
C ARG A 466 -9.23 20.56 7.01
N ARG A 467 -8.29 19.67 6.68
CA ARG A 467 -6.86 19.93 6.84
C ARG A 467 -6.28 20.83 5.74
N TRP A 468 -6.47 20.48 4.47
CA TRP A 468 -5.87 21.17 3.32
C TRP A 468 -6.86 21.98 2.48
N GLY A 469 -8.11 22.13 2.93
CA GLY A 469 -9.17 22.68 2.09
C GLY A 469 -9.59 21.70 0.99
N ARG A 470 -10.64 22.07 0.26
CA ARG A 470 -11.21 21.19 -0.77
C ARG A 470 -10.26 20.94 -1.94
N GLU A 471 -9.54 21.98 -2.36
CA GLU A 471 -8.59 21.89 -3.47
C GLU A 471 -7.39 21.03 -3.09
N GLY A 472 -6.78 21.28 -1.92
CA GLY A 472 -5.64 20.50 -1.44
C GLY A 472 -6.00 19.03 -1.15
N ALA A 473 -7.21 18.75 -0.67
CA ALA A 473 -7.66 17.37 -0.49
C ALA A 473 -7.84 16.62 -1.83
N LYS A 474 -8.41 17.30 -2.85
CA LYS A 474 -8.49 16.74 -4.21
C LYS A 474 -7.12 16.55 -4.82
N GLU A 475 -6.21 17.50 -4.61
CA GLU A 475 -4.83 17.41 -5.09
C GLU A 475 -4.09 16.24 -4.43
N LEU A 476 -4.27 16.02 -3.12
CA LEU A 476 -3.68 14.88 -2.41
C LEU A 476 -4.15 13.55 -3.01
N ALA A 477 -5.46 13.38 -3.17
CA ALA A 477 -6.05 12.17 -3.73
C ALA A 477 -5.69 11.97 -5.22
N GLY A 478 -5.61 13.06 -5.99
CA GLY A 478 -5.33 13.03 -7.43
C GLY A 478 -3.84 12.92 -7.79
N SER A 479 -2.94 13.36 -6.91
CA SER A 479 -1.48 13.30 -7.14
C SER A 479 -0.87 11.95 -6.78
N ALA A 480 -1.56 11.14 -5.96
CA ALA A 480 -1.13 9.80 -5.65
C ALA A 480 -1.13 8.91 -6.90
N ASN A 481 -0.08 8.12 -7.09
CA ASN A 481 -0.04 7.17 -8.21
C ASN A 481 -1.03 6.03 -8.01
N ILE A 482 -1.30 5.69 -6.75
CA ILE A 482 -2.20 4.63 -6.32
C ILE A 482 -3.18 5.22 -5.30
N ARG A 483 -4.47 4.99 -5.54
CA ARG A 483 -5.54 5.22 -4.57
C ARG A 483 -6.14 3.88 -4.15
N LEU A 484 -6.10 3.61 -2.85
CA LEU A 484 -6.67 2.41 -2.24
C LEU A 484 -7.94 2.77 -1.48
N ILE A 485 -9.03 2.13 -1.86
CA ILE A 485 -10.34 2.29 -1.25
C ILE A 485 -10.64 1.04 -0.43
N LEU A 486 -10.69 1.19 0.88
CA LEU A 486 -11.08 0.14 1.83
C LEU A 486 -12.61 0.11 2.02
N PRO A 487 -13.16 -1.01 2.49
CA PRO A 487 -14.58 -1.14 2.82
C PRO A 487 -15.07 -0.12 3.85
N GLY A 488 -16.40 0.05 3.92
CA GLY A 488 -17.06 0.78 5.01
C GLY A 488 -17.03 2.30 4.89
N LEU A 489 -16.58 2.88 3.78
CA LEU A 489 -16.69 4.31 3.55
C LEU A 489 -18.16 4.76 3.51
N LEU A 490 -18.46 5.86 4.21
CA LEU A 490 -19.80 6.44 4.26
C LEU A 490 -19.94 7.72 3.43
N ASP A 491 -18.85 8.25 2.89
CA ASP A 491 -18.89 9.44 2.04
C ASP A 491 -19.42 9.09 0.64
N THR A 492 -20.67 9.48 0.39
CA THR A 492 -21.36 9.19 -0.87
C THR A 492 -20.73 9.89 -2.07
N ALA A 493 -20.12 11.07 -1.85
CA ALA A 493 -19.40 11.78 -2.91
C ALA A 493 -18.18 10.99 -3.38
N THR A 494 -17.35 10.51 -2.44
CA THR A 494 -16.22 9.63 -2.74
C THR A 494 -16.67 8.33 -3.40
N LEU A 495 -17.69 7.64 -2.89
CA LEU A 495 -18.17 6.38 -3.48
C LEU A 495 -18.66 6.57 -4.92
N LYS A 496 -19.39 7.65 -5.20
CA LYS A 496 -19.86 8.00 -6.54
C LYS A 496 -18.71 8.36 -7.47
N GLU A 497 -17.73 9.10 -6.98
CA GLU A 497 -16.51 9.41 -7.73
C GLU A 497 -15.77 8.13 -8.11
N VAL A 498 -15.55 7.22 -7.14
CA VAL A 498 -14.90 5.93 -7.38
C VAL A 498 -15.68 5.10 -8.39
N SER A 499 -16.99 4.93 -8.22
CA SER A 499 -17.86 4.23 -9.19
C SER A 499 -17.73 4.82 -10.60
N THR A 500 -17.71 6.15 -10.72
CA THR A 500 -17.54 6.85 -11.99
C THR A 500 -16.16 6.58 -12.62
N LEU A 501 -15.09 6.56 -11.81
CA LEU A 501 -13.72 6.27 -12.26
C LEU A 501 -13.55 4.83 -12.76
N LEU A 502 -14.30 3.86 -12.19
CA LEU A 502 -14.32 2.48 -12.67
C LEU A 502 -15.03 2.34 -14.02
N GLY A 503 -15.94 3.27 -14.32
CA GLY A 503 -16.73 3.27 -15.54
C GLY A 503 -17.77 2.16 -15.56
N SER A 504 -18.24 1.85 -16.77
CA SER A 504 -19.36 0.95 -17.03
C SER A 504 -19.01 -0.12 -18.05
N ILE A 505 -19.71 -1.24 -17.95
CA ILE A 505 -19.63 -2.37 -18.86
C ILE A 505 -20.99 -2.66 -19.48
N GLU A 506 -20.97 -3.22 -20.68
CA GLU A 506 -22.17 -3.73 -21.33
C GLU A 506 -22.34 -5.21 -21.00
N GLU A 507 -23.50 -5.56 -20.45
CA GLU A 507 -23.88 -6.92 -20.12
C GLU A 507 -25.04 -7.35 -21.01
N PHE A 508 -24.88 -8.51 -21.66
CA PHE A 508 -25.94 -9.10 -22.47
C PHE A 508 -26.86 -9.93 -21.58
N VAL A 509 -28.08 -9.45 -21.37
CA VAL A 509 -29.07 -10.11 -20.54
C VAL A 509 -30.03 -10.90 -21.44
N LEU A 510 -30.08 -12.21 -21.24
CA LEU A 510 -31.08 -13.06 -21.89
C LEU A 510 -32.40 -12.95 -21.12
N SER A 511 -33.46 -12.50 -21.80
CA SER A 511 -34.79 -12.49 -21.19
C SER A 511 -35.27 -13.93 -20.95
N ALA A 512 -35.71 -14.23 -19.72
CA ALA A 512 -36.34 -15.51 -19.43
C ALA A 512 -37.68 -15.64 -20.20
N PRO A 513 -38.01 -16.82 -20.75
CA PRO A 513 -39.28 -17.00 -21.43
C PRO A 513 -40.45 -16.82 -20.45
N THR A 514 -41.44 -16.03 -20.83
CA THR A 514 -42.67 -15.88 -20.05
C THR A 514 -43.53 -17.15 -20.13
N PRO A 515 -44.08 -17.67 -19.02
CA PRO A 515 -44.80 -18.96 -19.01
C PRO A 515 -46.16 -18.98 -19.75
N ARG A 516 -46.57 -17.88 -20.42
CA ARG A 516 -47.94 -17.72 -20.94
C ARG A 516 -48.13 -18.00 -22.44
N GLY A 517 -47.09 -18.40 -23.17
CA GLY A 517 -47.19 -18.74 -24.59
C GLY A 517 -47.21 -20.26 -24.83
N ARG A 518 -48.38 -20.89 -24.91
CA ARG A 518 -48.53 -22.27 -25.41
C ARG A 518 -48.40 -22.24 -26.93
N GLY A 519 -47.17 -22.10 -27.43
CA GLY A 519 -46.86 -22.02 -28.86
C GLY A 519 -45.39 -22.31 -29.13
N MET A 520 -45.12 -23.15 -30.12
CA MET A 520 -43.80 -23.61 -30.52
C MET A 520 -42.93 -22.42 -30.97
N GLY A 521 -41.85 -22.13 -30.23
CA GLY A 521 -40.84 -21.12 -30.59
C GLY A 521 -40.81 -19.88 -29.70
N ALA A 522 -40.44 -20.04 -28.42
CA ALA A 522 -40.08 -18.89 -27.59
C ALA A 522 -38.72 -18.32 -28.06
N ALA A 523 -38.74 -17.26 -28.87
CA ALA A 523 -37.54 -16.53 -29.24
C ALA A 523 -36.90 -15.93 -27.98
N ARG A 524 -35.64 -16.28 -27.70
CA ARG A 524 -34.85 -15.62 -26.65
C ARG A 524 -34.42 -14.25 -27.17
N GLY A 525 -35.19 -13.21 -26.82
CA GLY A 525 -34.74 -11.83 -26.98
C GLY A 525 -33.63 -11.56 -25.94
N GLY A 526 -32.46 -11.16 -26.41
CA GLY A 526 -31.40 -10.65 -25.54
C GLY A 526 -31.24 -9.15 -25.73
N SER A 527 -31.06 -8.41 -24.63
CA SER A 527 -30.83 -6.98 -24.62
C SER A 527 -29.46 -6.67 -24.03
N LEU A 528 -28.76 -5.69 -24.62
CA LEU A 528 -27.56 -5.12 -24.04
C LEU A 528 -27.95 -4.07 -23.00
N HIS A 529 -27.52 -4.28 -21.76
CA HIS A 529 -27.69 -3.32 -20.67
C HIS A 529 -26.34 -2.79 -20.24
N ARG A 530 -26.21 -1.46 -20.18
CA ARG A 530 -25.03 -0.81 -19.62
C ARG A 530 -25.21 -0.67 -18.10
N ARG A 531 -24.26 -1.16 -17.32
CA ARG A 531 -24.21 -0.99 -15.86
C ARG A 531 -22.84 -0.55 -15.40
N GLN A 532 -22.72 0.03 -14.21
CA GLN A 532 -21.41 0.35 -13.66
C GLN A 532 -20.62 -0.94 -13.38
N VAL A 533 -19.29 -0.83 -13.45
CA VAL A 533 -18.39 -1.93 -13.06
C VAL A 533 -18.65 -2.30 -11.60
N MET A 534 -18.76 -1.30 -10.73
CA MET A 534 -19.26 -1.44 -9.37
C MET A 534 -20.16 -0.26 -9.00
N GLU A 535 -21.31 -0.54 -8.41
CA GLU A 535 -22.19 0.49 -7.83
C GLU A 535 -21.62 1.00 -6.49
N GLU A 536 -22.06 2.18 -6.02
CA GLU A 536 -21.56 2.76 -4.77
C GLU A 536 -21.75 1.84 -3.57
N SER A 537 -22.89 1.14 -3.50
CA SER A 537 -23.18 0.15 -2.44
C SER A 537 -22.19 -1.00 -2.47
N ALA A 538 -21.84 -1.52 -3.65
CA ALA A 538 -20.89 -2.63 -3.80
C ALA A 538 -19.46 -2.23 -3.40
N ILE A 539 -19.07 -0.96 -3.62
CA ILE A 539 -17.78 -0.43 -3.16
C ILE A 539 -17.78 -0.30 -1.62
N ARG A 540 -18.87 0.18 -1.04
CA ARG A 540 -19.02 0.29 0.42
C ARG A 540 -19.03 -1.06 1.12
N GLU A 541 -19.68 -2.05 0.51
CA GLU A 541 -19.91 -3.40 1.03
C GLU A 541 -18.82 -4.41 0.65
N LEU A 542 -17.64 -3.93 0.25
CA LEU A 542 -16.46 -4.78 0.09
C LEU A 542 -16.22 -5.63 1.35
N GLU A 543 -15.72 -6.84 1.15
CA GLU A 543 -15.41 -7.75 2.25
C GLU A 543 -14.24 -7.21 3.08
N GLU A 544 -14.24 -7.48 4.39
CA GLU A 544 -13.10 -7.13 5.25
C GLU A 544 -11.83 -7.79 4.73
N GLY A 545 -10.71 -7.06 4.77
CA GLY A 545 -9.45 -7.55 4.22
C GLY A 545 -9.40 -7.49 2.69
N THR A 546 -10.34 -6.81 2.03
CA THR A 546 -10.23 -6.46 0.61
C THR A 546 -10.05 -4.97 0.39
N ALA A 547 -9.54 -4.60 -0.78
CA ALA A 547 -9.44 -3.20 -1.20
C ALA A 547 -9.59 -3.06 -2.70
N LEU A 548 -10.14 -1.92 -3.12
CA LEU A 548 -10.16 -1.53 -4.52
C LEU A 548 -9.00 -0.57 -4.81
N MET A 549 -8.09 -1.00 -5.67
CA MET A 549 -6.93 -0.22 -6.09
C MET A 549 -7.14 0.42 -7.45
N ILE A 550 -7.06 1.74 -7.50
CA ILE A 550 -7.02 2.53 -8.73
C ILE A 550 -5.58 2.99 -8.94
N ARG A 551 -4.99 2.67 -10.10
CA ARG A 551 -3.62 3.06 -10.44
C ARG A 551 -3.52 3.61 -11.85
N ARG A 552 -3.32 4.92 -11.96
CA ARG A 552 -3.09 5.65 -13.22
C ARG A 552 -4.16 5.31 -14.27
N ASN A 553 -3.75 4.88 -15.47
CA ASN A 553 -4.62 4.55 -16.60
C ASN A 553 -4.99 3.06 -16.70
N ASN A 554 -4.74 2.27 -15.65
CA ASN A 554 -5.03 0.83 -15.66
C ASN A 554 -6.45 0.55 -15.15
N LYS A 555 -7.01 -0.61 -15.52
CA LYS A 555 -8.22 -1.12 -14.85
C LYS A 555 -7.98 -1.23 -13.35
N ALA A 556 -9.00 -0.91 -12.56
CA ALA A 556 -8.91 -1.06 -11.12
C ALA A 556 -8.73 -2.53 -10.73
N VAL A 557 -7.93 -2.76 -9.71
CA VAL A 557 -7.58 -4.09 -9.21
C VAL A 557 -8.31 -4.30 -7.89
N MET A 558 -9.06 -5.39 -7.77
CA MET A 558 -9.53 -5.86 -6.47
C MET A 558 -8.40 -6.62 -5.78
N LEU A 559 -8.05 -6.24 -4.56
CA LEU A 559 -6.98 -6.82 -3.77
C LEU A 559 -7.52 -7.58 -2.57
N ASP A 560 -6.89 -8.70 -2.26
CA ASP A 560 -6.90 -9.32 -0.93
C ASP A 560 -5.70 -8.79 -0.14
N LEU A 561 -5.97 -8.27 1.04
CA LEU A 561 -5.03 -7.65 1.98
C LEU A 561 -4.97 -8.49 3.25
N PRO A 562 -4.20 -9.60 3.25
CA PRO A 562 -4.10 -10.42 4.44
C PRO A 562 -3.47 -9.60 5.58
N GLY A 563 -4.01 -9.77 6.78
CA GLY A 563 -3.42 -9.24 8.00
C GLY A 563 -2.09 -9.90 8.27
N PHE A 564 -1.20 -9.23 9.01
CA PHE A 564 0.10 -9.80 9.35
C PHE A 564 -0.03 -11.17 10.05
N TRP A 565 -1.14 -11.42 10.76
CA TRP A 565 -1.41 -12.67 11.48
C TRP A 565 -1.85 -13.82 10.57
N GLU A 566 -2.25 -13.54 9.32
CA GLU A 566 -2.70 -14.55 8.35
C GLU A 566 -1.52 -15.17 7.59
N ASP A 567 -0.35 -14.52 7.63
CA ASP A 567 0.91 -15.06 7.12
C ASP A 567 1.73 -15.61 8.31
N PRO A 568 1.91 -16.94 8.44
CA PRO A 568 2.57 -17.54 9.60
C PRO A 568 3.97 -16.99 9.87
N GLN A 569 4.74 -16.67 8.83
CA GLN A 569 6.09 -16.15 8.98
C GLN A 569 6.07 -14.72 9.53
N ILE A 570 5.20 -13.87 8.98
CA ILE A 570 5.05 -12.49 9.47
C ILE A 570 4.50 -12.50 10.89
N ASN A 571 3.53 -13.35 11.18
CA ASN A 571 2.93 -13.47 12.51
C ASN A 571 3.96 -13.85 13.58
N GLU A 572 4.86 -14.79 13.29
CA GLU A 572 5.92 -15.19 14.21
C GLU A 572 6.89 -14.03 14.50
N VAL A 573 7.30 -13.31 13.45
CA VAL A 573 8.18 -12.16 13.54
C VAL A 573 7.54 -11.01 14.34
N VAL A 574 6.28 -10.72 14.08
CA VAL A 574 5.51 -9.70 14.81
C VAL A 574 5.35 -10.10 16.29
N ALA A 575 4.97 -11.34 16.57
CA ALA A 575 4.82 -11.83 17.94
C ALA A 575 6.15 -11.80 18.72
N ALA A 576 7.28 -12.07 18.05
CA ALA A 576 8.61 -11.92 18.65
C ALA A 576 8.92 -10.45 18.96
N SER A 577 8.61 -9.54 18.03
CA SER A 577 8.77 -8.09 18.21
C SER A 577 7.95 -7.56 19.39
N GLU A 578 6.67 -7.96 19.50
CA GLU A 578 5.79 -7.53 20.59
C GLU A 578 6.29 -8.04 21.96
N ARG A 579 6.72 -9.30 22.05
CA ARG A 579 7.32 -9.86 23.29
C ARG A 579 8.56 -9.09 23.70
N GLN A 580 9.46 -8.81 22.75
CA GLN A 580 10.69 -8.09 23.06
C GLN A 580 10.41 -6.61 23.39
N ALA A 581 9.40 -5.99 22.79
CA ALA A 581 8.98 -4.63 23.14
C ALA A 581 8.58 -4.55 24.62
N ALA A 582 7.77 -5.50 25.09
CA ALA A 582 7.37 -5.58 26.49
C ALA A 582 8.58 -5.71 27.43
N VAL A 583 9.59 -6.51 27.06
CA VAL A 583 10.83 -6.65 27.81
C VAL A 583 11.62 -5.34 27.85
N VAL A 584 11.76 -4.65 26.71
CA VAL A 584 12.45 -3.36 26.61
C VAL A 584 11.79 -2.31 27.50
N ILE A 585 10.46 -2.24 27.50
CA ILE A 585 9.68 -1.31 28.33
C ILE A 585 9.85 -1.67 29.82
N GLU A 586 9.77 -2.95 30.19
CA GLU A 586 9.94 -3.39 31.58
C GLU A 586 11.37 -3.13 32.11
N GLN A 587 12.39 -3.34 31.27
CA GLN A 587 13.79 -3.15 31.65
C GLN A 587 14.26 -1.70 31.61
N GLY A 588 13.59 -0.85 30.81
CA GLY A 588 13.91 0.57 30.68
C GLY A 588 15.15 0.87 29.82
N PHE A 589 15.63 -0.06 28.99
CA PHE A 589 16.67 0.19 27.98
C PHE A 589 16.59 -0.82 26.83
N VAL A 590 17.12 -0.46 25.66
CA VAL A 590 17.25 -1.38 24.52
C VAL A 590 18.56 -2.17 24.64
N SER A 591 18.48 -3.48 24.93
CA SER A 591 19.68 -4.34 24.94
C SER A 591 20.27 -4.47 23.54
N THR A 592 21.58 -4.22 23.41
CA THR A 592 22.34 -4.43 22.16
C THR A 592 22.71 -5.89 21.94
N SER A 593 22.43 -6.77 22.90
CA SER A 593 22.55 -8.22 22.74
C SER A 593 21.46 -8.67 21.78
N ALA A 594 21.81 -9.33 20.68
CA ALA A 594 20.82 -9.82 19.73
C ALA A 594 19.75 -10.65 20.48
N PRO A 595 18.47 -10.23 20.46
CA PRO A 595 17.42 -11.05 21.05
C PRO A 595 17.28 -12.34 20.23
N ILE A 596 16.86 -13.39 20.93
CA ILE A 596 16.75 -14.78 20.49
C ILE A 596 16.41 -14.92 19.00
N GLU A 597 17.16 -15.76 18.29
CA GLU A 597 17.07 -16.11 16.85
C GLU A 597 15.71 -15.78 16.21
N VAL A 598 15.59 -14.58 15.63
CA VAL A 598 14.51 -14.26 14.70
C VAL A 598 14.97 -14.68 13.32
N THR A 599 14.29 -15.66 12.71
CA THR A 599 14.55 -16.04 11.32
C THR A 599 14.25 -14.82 10.43
N PRO A 600 15.17 -14.37 9.57
CA PRO A 600 14.91 -13.28 8.64
C PRO A 600 13.69 -13.59 7.76
N LEU A 601 12.85 -12.57 7.49
CA LEU A 601 11.80 -12.67 6.49
C LEU A 601 12.45 -12.91 5.12
N SER A 602 12.07 -14.00 4.43
CA SER A 602 12.54 -14.38 3.08
C SER A 602 11.65 -13.87 1.96
#